data_AF-A0A840QPW0-F1
#
_entry.id   AF-A0A840QPW0-F1
#
_cell.length_a   1.000
_cell.length_b   1.000
_cell.length_c   1.000
_cell.angle_alpha   90.00
_cell.angle_beta   90.00
_cell.angle_gamma   90.00
#
_symmetry.space_group_name_H-M   'P 1'
#
loop_
_entity.id
_entity.type
_entity.pdbx_description
1 polymer ?
#
loop_
_entity_poly.entity_id
_entity_poly.type
_entity_poly.pdbx_seq_one_letter_code
_entity_poly.pdbx_strand_id
1 'polypeptide(L)'
;MNEPNPFRKFSFSPRLLVGERKKVEEKYENIDRELLVKLGRKKLPDLLAQIRKLPLDEAELTNFAAMLKKREVRLLVYDYPYKNETTDTIKKITTILIKGYQRDIGKQMWYIFQYYFEDHHIHRVLSHALQLEEEPSFLKLDNTIRKQLREVFKDTDSILMKMTEKINQSDYPIEHTLRSWCIKEKSDLYYYLLKNKLVSGLADPVFISLEGVDVITNYLDIWTTKNYKSLLSIYISHRRYDEMDDEIMLQALRKISNPNEDERPWGFFDQSDIDKVKKWLMLNELKDFFDEDMKYMRFEYWKKYMSSVKNVYVIHKPTVIALDFGNFVVVEFGKGGAAYFYYRDGFLDILLPRRNNKQFQRTRNRDRKESFFKEKDHYEYQGVPLYINRLIHRGNWEFKFDRYMREFLSGNISYQE
;
A
#
# COMPACT_ATOMS: atom_id res chain seq x y z
N MET A 1 25.67 -46.28 7.19
CA MET A 1 24.78 -46.43 8.36
C MET A 1 25.30 -45.48 9.41
N ASN A 2 24.56 -44.41 9.72
CA ASN A 2 24.96 -43.43 10.75
C ASN A 2 24.44 -43.92 12.10
N GLU A 3 25.35 -44.17 13.04
CA GLU A 3 24.98 -44.53 14.40
C GLU A 3 24.19 -43.38 15.07
N PRO A 4 23.08 -43.67 15.77
CA PRO A 4 22.32 -42.67 16.48
C PRO A 4 23.14 -42.15 17.67
N ASN A 5 23.48 -40.86 17.64
CA ASN A 5 24.15 -40.17 18.73
C ASN A 5 23.32 -40.31 20.03
N PRO A 6 23.80 -41.01 21.08
CA PRO A 6 23.04 -41.31 22.29
C PRO A 6 22.88 -40.12 23.23
N PHE A 7 23.52 -38.99 22.92
CA PHE A 7 23.39 -37.77 23.71
C PHE A 7 22.14 -36.99 23.31
N ARG A 8 21.06 -37.15 24.08
CA ARG A 8 19.94 -36.20 24.08
C ARG A 8 20.52 -34.80 24.36
N LYS A 9 20.46 -33.89 23.38
CA LYS A 9 20.84 -32.48 23.58
C LYS A 9 20.02 -31.93 24.74
N PHE A 10 20.67 -31.71 25.89
CA PHE A 10 20.06 -31.04 27.02
C PHE A 10 19.88 -29.57 26.67
N SER A 11 18.64 -29.15 26.36
CA SER A 11 18.31 -27.76 26.15
C SER A 11 17.78 -27.16 27.46
N PHE A 12 18.62 -26.40 28.16
CA PHE A 12 18.18 -25.63 29.32
C PHE A 12 17.50 -24.34 28.85
N SER A 13 16.20 -24.22 29.08
CA SER A 13 15.45 -22.98 28.89
C SER A 13 15.07 -22.42 30.26
N PRO A 14 15.75 -21.39 30.77
CA PRO A 14 15.58 -20.91 32.14
C PRO A 14 14.32 -20.05 32.29
N ARG A 15 13.13 -20.65 32.10
CA ARG A 15 11.83 -19.95 32.09
C ARG A 15 11.58 -19.16 33.38
N LEU A 16 12.00 -19.68 34.54
CA LEU A 16 11.86 -19.00 35.84
C LEU A 16 12.78 -17.77 35.97
N LEU A 17 14.04 -17.86 35.54
CA LEU A 17 14.95 -16.71 35.54
C LEU A 17 14.50 -15.64 34.52
N VAL A 18 13.97 -16.07 33.37
CA VAL A 18 13.38 -15.14 32.39
C VAL A 18 12.15 -14.44 32.97
N GLY A 19 11.31 -15.18 33.71
CA GLY A 19 10.14 -14.63 34.40
C GLY A 19 10.50 -13.63 35.50
N GLU A 20 11.43 -13.98 36.39
CA GLU A 20 11.89 -13.06 37.45
C GLU A 20 12.64 -11.85 36.89
N ARG A 21 13.45 -12.05 35.84
CA ARG A 21 14.06 -10.94 35.12
C ARG A 21 13.01 -9.96 34.57
N LYS A 22 11.95 -10.47 33.92
CA LYS A 22 10.85 -9.62 33.44
C LYS A 22 10.15 -8.86 34.57
N LYS A 23 9.86 -9.52 35.70
CA LYS A 23 9.25 -8.85 36.86
C LYS A 23 10.14 -7.74 37.44
N VAL A 24 11.45 -7.97 37.50
CA VAL A 24 12.42 -6.96 37.95
C VAL A 24 12.53 -5.84 36.92
N GLU A 25 12.64 -6.15 35.63
CA GLU A 25 12.62 -5.16 34.56
C GLU A 25 11.35 -4.30 34.66
N GLU A 26 10.15 -4.88 34.72
CA GLU A 26 8.87 -4.16 34.86
C GLU A 26 8.78 -3.31 36.15
N LYS A 27 9.25 -3.84 37.29
CA LYS A 27 9.20 -3.13 38.58
C LYS A 27 10.15 -1.94 38.64
N TYR A 28 11.26 -1.98 37.92
CA TYR A 28 12.32 -0.97 37.98
C TYR A 28 12.51 -0.17 36.67
N GLU A 29 11.76 -0.46 35.60
CA GLU A 29 11.89 0.15 34.27
C GLU A 29 11.82 1.68 34.33
N ASN A 30 11.00 2.20 35.25
CA ASN A 30 10.72 3.63 35.37
C ASN A 30 11.38 4.32 36.57
N ILE A 31 12.03 3.59 37.47
CA ILE A 31 12.59 4.20 38.70
C ILE A 31 13.74 5.16 38.35
N ASP A 32 14.63 4.76 37.44
CA ASP A 32 15.71 5.63 36.97
C ASP A 32 15.16 6.88 36.25
N ARG A 33 14.10 6.72 35.45
CA ARG A 33 13.43 7.82 34.76
C ARG A 33 12.76 8.78 35.75
N GLU A 34 12.03 8.27 36.73
CA GLU A 34 11.39 9.08 37.78
C GLU A 34 12.41 9.82 38.64
N LEU A 35 13.50 9.17 39.01
CA LEU A 35 14.61 9.80 39.72
C LEU A 35 15.23 10.92 38.89
N LEU A 36 15.47 10.67 37.60
CA LEU A 36 15.99 11.69 36.67
C LEU A 36 15.00 12.83 36.45
N VAL A 37 13.69 12.59 36.39
CA VAL A 37 12.66 13.64 36.30
C VAL A 37 12.64 14.52 37.55
N LYS A 38 12.69 13.91 38.75
CA LYS A 38 12.76 14.66 40.02
C LYS A 38 14.05 15.48 40.11
N LEU A 39 15.18 14.90 39.70
CA LEU A 39 16.48 15.58 39.70
C LEU A 39 16.54 16.68 38.63
N GLY A 40 15.94 16.44 37.47
CA GLY A 40 15.88 17.35 36.33
C GLY A 40 15.17 18.65 36.70
N ARG A 41 14.03 18.59 37.39
CA ARG A 41 13.30 19.78 37.86
C ARG A 41 14.15 20.74 38.69
N LYS A 42 15.14 20.24 39.43
CA LYS A 42 16.01 21.06 40.29
C LYS A 42 17.32 21.45 39.61
N LYS A 43 17.99 20.49 38.95
CA LYS A 43 19.37 20.68 38.46
C LYS A 43 19.47 21.10 37.00
N LEU A 44 18.49 20.74 36.17
CA LEU A 44 18.56 21.05 34.75
C LEU A 44 18.53 22.56 34.48
N PRO A 45 17.71 23.39 35.17
CA PRO A 45 17.72 24.84 34.96
C PRO A 45 19.10 25.46 35.22
N ASP A 46 19.77 25.04 36.30
CA ASP A 46 21.12 25.50 36.65
C ASP A 46 22.16 25.06 35.62
N LEU A 47 22.05 23.82 35.14
CA LEU A 47 22.93 23.28 34.11
C LEU A 47 22.77 24.02 32.78
N LEU A 48 21.52 24.27 32.34
CA LEU A 48 21.23 25.05 31.14
C LEU A 48 21.72 26.49 31.29
N ALA A 49 21.55 27.11 32.47
CA ALA A 49 22.07 28.45 32.73
C ALA A 49 23.61 28.52 32.63
N GLN A 50 24.33 27.47 33.04
CA GLN A 50 25.77 27.37 32.84
C GLN A 50 26.11 27.22 31.36
N ILE A 51 25.43 26.32 30.64
CA ILE A 51 25.70 26.07 29.21
C ILE A 51 25.45 27.32 28.36
N ARG A 52 24.41 28.10 28.65
CA ARG A 52 24.13 29.36 27.95
C ARG A 52 25.29 30.37 28.05
N LYS A 53 26.00 30.39 29.18
CA LYS A 53 27.12 31.31 29.45
C LYS A 53 28.43 30.89 28.81
N LEU A 54 28.59 29.62 28.43
CA LEU A 54 29.79 29.15 27.76
C LEU A 54 29.89 29.79 26.36
N PRO A 55 31.10 30.14 25.88
CA PRO A 55 31.28 30.48 24.49
C PRO A 55 31.05 29.25 23.60
N LEU A 56 30.75 29.49 22.33
CA LEU A 56 30.67 28.43 21.31
C LEU A 56 32.08 28.04 20.83
N ASP A 57 32.96 27.72 21.78
CA ASP A 57 34.32 27.25 21.54
C ASP A 57 34.43 25.75 21.83
N GLU A 58 35.04 24.99 20.93
CA GLU A 58 35.07 23.53 21.05
C GLU A 58 35.93 23.05 22.23
N ALA A 59 37.03 23.73 22.54
CA ALA A 59 37.91 23.35 23.64
C ALA A 59 37.22 23.59 24.98
N GLU A 60 36.57 24.74 25.14
CA GLU A 60 35.80 25.05 26.35
C GLU A 60 34.62 24.09 26.56
N LEU A 61 33.87 23.77 25.50
CA LEU A 61 32.76 22.81 25.58
C LEU A 61 33.25 21.40 25.90
N THR A 62 34.41 21.00 25.38
CA THR A 62 35.04 19.71 25.68
C THR A 62 35.48 19.64 27.15
N ASN A 63 36.13 20.69 27.65
CA ASN A 63 36.52 20.79 29.05
C ASN A 63 35.31 20.75 29.98
N PHE A 64 34.25 21.49 29.64
CA PHE A 64 33.01 21.48 30.40
C PHE A 64 32.36 20.08 30.40
N ALA A 65 32.29 19.41 29.25
CA ALA A 65 31.77 18.05 29.15
C ALA A 65 32.54 17.05 30.01
N ALA A 66 33.87 17.19 30.11
CA ALA A 66 34.70 16.34 30.97
C ALA A 66 34.46 16.58 32.48
N MET A 67 34.04 17.78 32.87
CA MET A 67 33.70 18.12 34.27
C MET A 67 32.32 17.62 34.69
N LEU A 68 31.40 17.38 33.75
CA LEU A 68 30.05 16.93 34.05
C LEU A 68 30.03 15.49 34.57
N LYS A 69 29.21 15.25 35.60
CA LYS A 69 28.97 13.88 36.07
C LYS A 69 28.14 13.13 35.03
N LYS A 70 28.31 11.81 34.96
CA LYS A 70 27.54 10.95 34.04
C LYS A 70 26.02 11.19 34.10
N ARG A 71 25.49 11.43 35.30
CA ARG A 71 24.07 11.74 35.52
C ARG A 71 23.65 13.08 34.93
N GLU A 72 24.52 14.09 34.95
CA GLU A 72 24.26 15.43 34.40
C GLU A 72 24.24 15.38 32.87
N VAL A 73 25.16 14.64 32.25
CA VAL A 73 25.13 14.40 30.80
C VAL A 73 23.85 13.64 30.40
N ARG A 74 23.42 12.64 31.18
CA ARG A 74 22.14 11.96 30.92
C ARG A 74 20.95 12.90 31.01
N LEU A 75 20.90 13.78 32.01
CA LEU A 75 19.84 14.78 32.14
C LEU A 75 19.69 15.62 30.87
N LEU A 76 20.80 15.94 30.20
CA LEU A 76 20.79 16.70 28.95
C LEU A 76 20.11 15.96 27.78
N VAL A 77 20.05 14.63 27.79
CA VAL A 77 19.35 13.86 26.75
C VAL A 77 17.87 13.69 27.08
N TYR A 78 17.55 13.45 28.36
CA TYR A 78 16.20 13.13 28.79
C TYR A 78 15.19 14.27 28.60
N ASP A 79 15.64 15.53 28.63
CA ASP A 79 14.77 16.70 28.44
C ASP A 79 14.72 17.17 26.97
N TYR A 80 15.43 16.50 26.07
CA TYR A 80 15.39 16.82 24.64
C TYR A 80 14.00 16.47 24.07
N PRO A 81 13.39 17.33 23.21
CA PRO A 81 13.94 18.55 22.61
C PRO A 81 13.76 19.83 23.44
N TYR A 82 14.78 20.68 23.40
CA TYR A 82 14.85 21.97 24.10
C TYR A 82 14.12 23.10 23.38
N LYS A 83 12.79 23.04 23.33
CA LYS A 83 11.94 23.99 22.57
C LYS A 83 12.10 25.47 22.98
N ASN A 84 12.54 25.73 24.21
CA ASN A 84 12.67 27.09 24.76
C ASN A 84 14.10 27.63 24.71
N GLU A 85 15.06 26.86 24.17
CA GLU A 85 16.46 27.27 24.09
C GLU A 85 16.81 27.89 22.73
N THR A 86 17.87 28.70 22.71
CA THR A 86 18.41 29.25 21.47
C THR A 86 19.15 28.17 20.67
N THR A 87 19.20 28.32 19.35
CA THR A 87 19.96 27.42 18.46
C THR A 87 21.43 27.30 18.89
N ASP A 88 22.04 28.40 19.35
CA ASP A 88 23.40 28.40 19.90
C ASP A 88 23.53 27.49 21.14
N THR A 89 22.58 27.59 22.08
CA THR A 89 22.55 26.74 23.27
C THR A 89 22.38 25.27 22.90
N ILE A 90 21.51 24.94 21.94
CA ILE A 90 21.31 23.56 21.47
C ILE A 90 22.59 23.03 20.80
N LYS A 91 23.31 23.85 20.02
CA LYS A 91 24.63 23.50 19.47
C LYS A 91 25.62 23.15 20.58
N LYS A 92 25.69 23.95 21.64
CA LYS A 92 26.56 23.69 22.81
C LYS A 92 26.19 22.36 23.48
N ILE A 93 24.91 22.14 23.76
CA ILE A 93 24.40 20.89 24.34
C ILE A 93 24.80 19.69 23.45
N THR A 94 24.61 19.80 22.14
CA THR A 94 24.99 18.76 21.16
C THR A 94 26.47 18.42 21.25
N THR A 95 27.35 19.43 21.26
CA THR A 95 28.80 19.24 21.42
C THR A 95 29.14 18.57 22.76
N ILE A 96 28.52 19.02 23.86
CA ILE A 96 28.71 18.41 25.18
C ILE A 96 28.28 16.94 25.19
N LEU A 97 27.16 16.59 24.56
CA LEU A 97 26.67 15.21 24.46
C LEU A 97 27.60 14.32 23.62
N ILE A 98 28.20 14.86 22.56
CA ILE A 98 29.20 14.16 21.74
C ILE A 98 30.49 13.95 22.53
N LYS A 99 31.03 14.99 23.17
CA LYS A 99 32.30 14.89 23.91
C LYS A 99 32.17 14.06 25.19
N GLY A 100 31.02 14.17 25.87
CA GLY A 100 30.66 13.39 27.05
C GLY A 100 29.96 12.06 26.72
N TYR A 101 30.13 11.54 25.50
CA TYR A 101 29.35 10.42 24.99
C TYR A 101 29.41 9.19 25.91
N GLN A 102 28.25 8.56 26.06
CA GLN A 102 28.05 7.29 26.74
C GLN A 102 27.06 6.49 25.94
N ARG A 103 27.17 5.16 25.96
CA ARG A 103 26.28 4.26 25.22
C ARG A 103 24.78 4.54 25.41
N ASP A 104 24.38 4.91 26.63
CA ASP A 104 22.98 5.22 26.93
C ASP A 104 22.50 6.51 26.24
N ILE A 105 23.39 7.46 25.97
CA ILE A 105 23.08 8.69 25.22
C ILE A 105 22.68 8.32 23.79
N GLY A 106 23.46 7.45 23.12
CA GLY A 106 23.12 7.01 21.77
C GLY A 106 21.80 6.25 21.72
N LYS A 107 21.51 5.39 22.71
CA LYS A 107 20.23 4.67 22.79
C LYS A 107 19.04 5.62 23.00
N GLN A 108 19.18 6.59 23.89
CA GLN A 108 18.12 7.57 24.14
C GLN A 108 17.94 8.51 22.94
N MET A 109 19.02 8.95 22.31
CA MET A 109 18.95 9.73 21.07
C MET A 109 18.32 8.94 19.93
N TRP A 110 18.54 7.62 19.85
CA TRP A 110 17.85 6.78 18.87
C TRP A 110 16.35 6.75 19.12
N TYR A 111 15.93 6.69 20.38
CA TYR A 111 14.51 6.75 20.75
C TYR A 111 13.89 8.10 20.39
N ILE A 112 14.58 9.20 20.69
CA ILE A 112 14.12 10.57 20.39
C ILE A 112 14.07 10.80 18.87
N PHE A 113 15.06 10.30 18.13
CA PHE A 113 15.12 10.37 16.67
C PHE A 113 13.86 9.86 16.01
N GLN A 114 13.20 8.85 16.56
CA GLN A 114 11.98 8.29 15.94
C GLN A 114 10.78 9.24 15.94
N TYR A 115 10.83 10.31 16.75
CA TYR A 115 9.78 11.34 16.86
C TYR A 115 10.25 12.72 16.37
N TYR A 116 11.57 12.93 16.33
CA TYR A 116 12.20 14.19 15.90
C TYR A 116 13.24 13.92 14.80
N PHE A 117 12.85 13.12 13.80
CA PHE A 117 13.77 12.58 12.78
C PHE A 117 14.30 13.63 11.79
N GLU A 118 13.81 14.87 11.84
CA GLU A 118 14.31 15.97 11.02
C GLU A 118 15.36 16.82 11.75
N ASP A 119 15.62 16.53 13.03
CA ASP A 119 16.51 17.34 13.85
C ASP A 119 18.00 17.00 13.60
N HIS A 120 18.68 17.91 12.92
CA HIS A 120 20.11 17.81 12.60
C HIS A 120 21.03 17.65 13.83
N HIS A 121 20.63 18.11 15.02
CA HIS A 121 21.42 17.89 16.23
C HIS A 121 21.39 16.43 16.67
N ILE A 122 20.22 15.80 16.57
CA ILE A 122 20.07 14.35 16.83
C ILE A 122 20.91 13.57 15.81
N HIS A 123 20.88 13.96 14.54
CA HIS A 123 21.68 13.35 13.48
C HIS A 123 23.18 13.34 13.82
N ARG A 124 23.69 14.47 14.31
CA ARG A 124 25.11 14.60 14.71
C ARG A 124 25.48 13.68 15.87
N VAL A 125 24.64 13.60 16.92
CA VAL A 125 24.91 12.71 18.07
C VAL A 125 24.84 11.24 17.64
N LEU A 126 23.85 10.87 16.84
CA LEU A 126 23.69 9.50 16.34
C LEU A 126 24.79 9.09 15.37
N SER A 127 25.23 9.99 14.50
CA SER A 127 26.38 9.77 13.62
C SER A 127 27.61 9.44 14.45
N HIS A 128 27.90 10.25 15.47
CA HIS A 128 29.01 9.98 16.38
C HIS A 128 28.85 8.63 17.12
N ALA A 129 27.67 8.35 17.67
CA ALA A 129 27.38 7.10 18.38
C ALA A 129 27.61 5.85 17.49
N LEU A 130 27.13 5.89 16.25
CA LEU A 130 27.26 4.78 15.30
C LEU A 130 28.70 4.56 14.83
N GLN A 131 29.52 5.61 14.72
CA GLN A 131 30.94 5.47 14.39
C GLN A 131 31.77 4.92 15.56
N LEU A 132 31.47 5.34 16.79
CA LEU A 132 32.23 4.91 17.97
C LEU A 132 31.91 3.48 18.45
N GLU A 133 30.64 3.07 18.42
CA GLU A 133 30.24 1.79 19.00
C GLU A 133 30.47 0.65 17.99
N GLU A 134 31.64 0.00 18.07
CA GLU A 134 31.96 -1.21 17.27
C GLU A 134 31.28 -2.48 17.80
N GLU A 135 30.90 -2.50 19.07
CA GLU A 135 30.38 -3.69 19.73
C GLU A 135 28.90 -4.00 19.43
N PRO A 136 28.48 -5.29 19.52
CA PRO A 136 27.10 -5.77 19.41
C PRO A 136 26.08 -5.13 20.36
N SER A 137 26.52 -4.40 21.37
CA SER A 137 25.72 -3.97 22.51
C SER A 137 24.96 -2.65 22.27
N PHE A 138 25.35 -1.85 21.27
CA PHE A 138 24.61 -0.67 20.83
C PHE A 138 23.42 -1.09 19.96
N LEU A 139 22.20 -0.78 20.42
CA LEU A 139 20.90 -1.16 19.83
C LEU A 139 20.69 -2.66 19.57
N LYS A 140 21.63 -3.54 19.94
CA LYS A 140 21.59 -5.00 19.69
C LYS A 140 21.41 -5.36 18.22
N LEU A 141 21.92 -4.52 17.33
CA LEU A 141 21.83 -4.73 15.89
C LEU A 141 22.78 -5.85 15.45
N ASP A 142 22.37 -6.61 14.44
CA ASP A 142 23.31 -7.47 13.72
C ASP A 142 24.35 -6.64 12.96
N ASN A 143 25.44 -7.29 12.55
CA ASN A 143 26.57 -6.61 11.92
C ASN A 143 26.23 -6.01 10.56
N THR A 144 25.31 -6.62 9.81
CA THR A 144 24.90 -6.15 8.48
C THR A 144 24.11 -4.86 8.60
N ILE A 145 23.09 -4.84 9.46
CA ILE A 145 22.28 -3.66 9.75
C ILE A 145 23.12 -2.55 10.38
N ARG A 146 24.05 -2.89 11.28
CA ARG A 146 25.00 -1.89 11.82
C ARG A 146 25.81 -1.23 10.71
N LYS A 147 26.35 -2.01 9.76
CA LYS A 147 27.13 -1.48 8.64
C LYS A 147 26.28 -0.56 7.77
N GLN A 148 25.03 -0.93 7.49
CA GLN A 148 24.08 -0.10 6.74
C GLN A 148 23.80 1.22 7.48
N LEU A 149 23.44 1.19 8.76
CA LEU A 149 23.17 2.41 9.52
C LEU A 149 24.41 3.30 9.66
N ARG A 150 25.61 2.71 9.84
CA ARG A 150 26.86 3.49 9.82
C ARG A 150 27.06 4.23 8.51
N GLU A 151 26.77 3.58 7.38
CA GLU A 151 26.87 4.19 6.06
C GLU A 151 25.86 5.32 5.88
N VAL A 152 24.61 5.09 6.26
CA VAL A 152 23.53 6.09 6.25
C VAL A 152 23.92 7.33 7.06
N PHE A 153 24.44 7.14 8.26
CA PHE A 153 24.75 8.23 9.20
C PHE A 153 26.14 8.87 8.98
N LYS A 154 26.89 8.52 7.92
CA LYS A 154 28.14 9.23 7.57
C LYS A 154 27.89 10.67 7.13
N ASP A 155 26.71 10.94 6.58
CA ASP A 155 26.32 12.23 6.01
C ASP A 155 25.04 12.69 6.71
N THR A 156 25.18 13.69 7.57
CA THR A 156 24.11 14.15 8.46
C THR A 156 22.97 14.85 7.73
N ASP A 157 23.21 15.31 6.50
CA ASP A 157 22.25 16.13 5.76
C ASP A 157 21.32 15.27 4.88
N SER A 158 21.68 14.01 4.64
CA SER A 158 20.93 13.10 3.76
C SER A 158 20.48 11.80 4.43
N ILE A 159 20.46 11.74 5.76
CA ILE A 159 20.13 10.53 6.54
C ILE A 159 18.79 9.93 6.10
N LEU A 160 17.72 10.71 6.08
CA LEU A 160 16.37 10.21 5.77
C LEU A 160 16.27 9.66 4.33
N MET A 161 16.93 10.34 3.39
CA MET A 161 17.01 9.91 1.99
C MET A 161 17.77 8.58 1.88
N LYS A 162 18.93 8.46 2.54
CA LYS A 162 19.73 7.23 2.54
C LYS A 162 19.05 6.08 3.28
N MET A 163 18.34 6.36 4.38
CA MET A 163 17.51 5.37 5.06
C MET A 163 16.45 4.81 4.11
N THR A 164 15.73 5.71 3.43
CA THR A 164 14.72 5.35 2.42
C THR A 164 15.33 4.52 1.29
N GLU A 165 16.48 4.94 0.75
CA GLU A 165 17.18 4.22 -0.31
C GLU A 165 17.53 2.77 0.10
N LYS A 166 18.11 2.59 1.29
CA LYS A 166 18.48 1.26 1.80
C LYS A 166 17.25 0.39 2.08
N ILE A 167 16.14 0.97 2.55
CA ILE A 167 14.87 0.24 2.72
C ILE A 167 14.29 -0.14 1.36
N ASN A 168 14.42 0.73 0.36
CA ASN A 168 13.97 0.47 -1.00
C ASN A 168 14.77 -0.66 -1.66
N GLN A 169 16.08 -0.73 -1.41
CA GLN A 169 16.98 -1.79 -1.86
C GLN A 169 16.87 -3.11 -1.07
N SER A 170 16.03 -3.18 -0.03
CA SER A 170 15.88 -4.38 0.77
C SER A 170 15.02 -5.42 0.07
N ASP A 171 15.51 -6.67 0.05
CA ASP A 171 14.77 -7.85 -0.42
C ASP A 171 13.79 -8.41 0.64
N TYR A 172 13.61 -7.72 1.76
CA TYR A 172 12.73 -8.14 2.85
C TYR A 172 11.49 -7.23 2.93
N PRO A 173 10.35 -7.76 3.41
CA PRO A 173 9.18 -6.95 3.72
C PRO A 173 9.52 -5.77 4.64
N ILE A 174 8.83 -4.65 4.45
CA ILE A 174 9.17 -3.39 5.10
C ILE A 174 9.13 -3.50 6.64
N GLU A 175 8.15 -4.21 7.21
CA GLU A 175 8.09 -4.47 8.66
C GLU A 175 9.36 -5.14 9.17
N HIS A 176 9.85 -6.14 8.44
CA HIS A 176 11.04 -6.88 8.85
C HIS A 176 12.26 -5.96 8.87
N THR A 177 12.40 -5.12 7.83
CA THR A 177 13.49 -4.16 7.73
C THR A 177 13.41 -3.10 8.82
N LEU A 178 12.25 -2.49 9.03
CA LEU A 178 12.07 -1.47 10.08
C LEU A 178 12.30 -2.03 11.49
N ARG A 179 11.81 -3.24 11.78
CA ARG A 179 12.05 -3.91 13.06
C ARG A 179 13.53 -4.26 13.26
N SER A 180 14.22 -4.76 12.24
CA SER A 180 15.66 -5.06 12.34
C SER A 180 16.50 -3.80 12.60
N TRP A 181 16.04 -2.65 12.09
CA TRP A 181 16.62 -1.34 12.36
C TRP A 181 16.21 -0.76 13.72
N CYS A 182 15.42 -1.49 14.54
CA CYS A 182 14.89 -1.01 15.81
C CYS A 182 14.04 0.27 15.68
N ILE A 183 13.31 0.41 14.57
CA ILE A 183 12.28 1.44 14.39
C ILE A 183 11.01 0.97 15.09
N LYS A 184 10.50 1.79 15.99
CA LYS A 184 9.29 1.54 16.77
C LYS A 184 8.08 1.73 15.87
N GLU A 185 7.21 0.73 15.86
CA GLU A 185 5.93 0.80 15.18
C GLU A 185 5.15 2.05 15.60
N LYS A 186 4.53 2.70 14.62
CA LYS A 186 3.71 3.92 14.81
C LYS A 186 4.47 5.16 15.33
N SER A 187 5.79 5.16 15.28
CA SER A 187 6.58 6.40 15.44
C SER A 187 6.47 7.29 14.19
N ASP A 188 6.80 8.57 14.31
CA ASP A 188 6.73 9.49 13.17
C ASP A 188 7.73 9.09 12.07
N LEU A 189 8.91 8.62 12.47
CA LEU A 189 9.91 8.05 11.56
C LEU A 189 9.40 6.78 10.87
N TYR A 190 8.69 5.89 11.58
CA TYR A 190 8.08 4.70 10.98
C TYR A 190 7.13 5.10 9.84
N TYR A 191 6.23 6.05 10.10
CA TYR A 191 5.28 6.51 9.08
C TYR A 191 5.99 7.21 7.93
N TYR A 192 7.01 8.02 8.20
CA TYR A 192 7.82 8.66 7.16
C TYR A 192 8.45 7.62 6.23
N LEU A 193 9.14 6.61 6.77
CA LEU A 193 9.83 5.60 5.98
C LEU A 193 8.83 4.70 5.24
N LEU A 194 7.72 4.31 5.88
CA LEU A 194 6.64 3.54 5.26
C LEU A 194 6.04 4.29 4.07
N LYS A 195 5.72 5.57 4.24
CA LYS A 195 5.17 6.39 3.15
C LYS A 195 6.13 6.44 1.96
N ASN A 196 7.41 6.70 2.20
CA ASN A 196 8.39 6.79 1.13
C ASN A 196 8.58 5.45 0.39
N LYS A 197 8.61 4.32 1.12
CA LYS A 197 8.67 2.99 0.51
C LYS A 197 7.43 2.73 -0.36
N LEU A 198 6.22 3.08 0.11
CA LEU A 198 4.99 2.96 -0.67
C LEU A 198 5.03 3.83 -1.93
N VAL A 199 5.49 5.08 -1.83
CA VAL A 199 5.61 5.99 -2.97
C VAL A 199 6.53 5.41 -4.05
N SER A 200 7.67 4.83 -3.67
CA SER A 200 8.58 4.20 -4.63
C SER A 200 8.15 2.81 -5.08
N GLY A 201 7.40 2.08 -4.24
CA GLY A 201 7.13 0.65 -4.42
C GLY A 201 5.81 0.36 -5.13
N LEU A 202 4.76 1.17 -4.96
CA LEU A 202 3.42 0.83 -5.47
C LEU A 202 3.33 0.71 -6.99
N ALA A 203 4.26 1.34 -7.72
CA ALA A 203 4.39 1.20 -9.17
C ALA A 203 4.96 -0.17 -9.58
N ASP A 204 5.69 -0.86 -8.70
CA ASP A 204 6.42 -2.10 -8.99
C ASP A 204 5.62 -3.34 -8.56
N PRO A 205 5.26 -4.26 -9.47
CA PRO A 205 4.64 -5.54 -9.12
C PRO A 205 5.47 -6.40 -8.15
N VAL A 206 6.79 -6.33 -8.20
CA VAL A 206 7.67 -7.12 -7.33
C VAL A 206 7.50 -6.69 -5.87
N PHE A 207 7.37 -5.38 -5.62
CA PHE A 207 7.10 -4.86 -4.29
C PHE A 207 5.78 -5.37 -3.71
N ILE A 208 4.71 -5.38 -4.52
CA ILE A 208 3.40 -5.88 -4.08
C ILE A 208 3.46 -7.36 -3.76
N SER A 209 4.16 -8.14 -4.59
CA SER A 209 4.38 -9.57 -4.32
C SER A 209 5.24 -9.81 -3.07
N LEU A 210 6.21 -8.94 -2.79
CA LEU A 210 7.10 -9.06 -1.64
C LEU A 210 6.37 -8.78 -0.32
N GLU A 211 5.60 -7.69 -0.26
CA GLU A 211 4.85 -7.31 0.94
C GLU A 211 3.60 -8.17 1.15
N GLY A 212 2.94 -8.56 0.06
CA GLY A 212 1.62 -9.18 0.08
C GLY A 212 0.49 -8.15 0.04
N VAL A 213 -0.56 -8.48 -0.71
CA VAL A 213 -1.69 -7.58 -0.97
C VAL A 213 -2.40 -7.15 0.31
N ASP A 214 -2.73 -8.09 1.20
CA ASP A 214 -3.35 -7.81 2.50
C ASP A 214 -2.53 -6.81 3.34
N VAL A 215 -1.20 -6.87 3.25
CA VAL A 215 -0.30 -5.98 4.00
C VAL A 215 -0.32 -4.58 3.38
N ILE A 216 -0.28 -4.49 2.05
CA ILE A 216 -0.41 -3.23 1.32
C ILE A 216 -1.75 -2.55 1.60
N THR A 217 -2.87 -3.28 1.57
CA THR A 217 -4.19 -2.73 1.87
C THR A 217 -4.23 -2.18 3.30
N ASN A 218 -3.69 -2.92 4.28
CA ASN A 218 -3.55 -2.43 5.66
C ASN A 218 -2.69 -1.15 5.76
N TYR A 219 -1.59 -1.06 5.02
CA TYR A 219 -0.77 0.15 5.00
C TYR A 219 -1.46 1.35 4.37
N LEU A 220 -2.20 1.13 3.29
CA LEU A 220 -3.00 2.17 2.66
C LEU A 220 -4.11 2.67 3.60
N ASP A 221 -4.60 1.83 4.51
CA ASP A 221 -5.66 2.18 5.45
C ASP A 221 -5.30 3.20 6.52
N ILE A 222 -4.01 3.31 6.83
CA ILE A 222 -3.48 4.22 7.85
C ILE A 222 -3.61 5.69 7.42
N TRP A 223 -3.63 5.95 6.11
CA TRP A 223 -3.48 7.31 5.58
C TRP A 223 -4.81 8.08 5.47
N THR A 224 -4.71 9.40 5.62
CA THR A 224 -5.83 10.30 5.32
C THR A 224 -6.28 10.16 3.87
N THR A 225 -7.55 10.48 3.57
CA THR A 225 -8.10 10.36 2.21
C THR A 225 -7.24 11.04 1.15
N LYS A 226 -6.63 12.19 1.45
CA LYS A 226 -5.72 12.90 0.53
C LYS A 226 -4.46 12.07 0.22
N ASN A 227 -3.79 11.57 1.26
CA ASN A 227 -2.58 10.76 1.08
C ASN A 227 -2.89 9.41 0.44
N TYR A 228 -4.01 8.79 0.82
CA TYR A 228 -4.52 7.57 0.21
C TYR A 228 -4.70 7.72 -1.30
N LYS A 229 -5.40 8.77 -1.76
CA LYS A 229 -5.60 9.05 -3.19
C LYS A 229 -4.27 9.25 -3.93
N SER A 230 -3.32 9.96 -3.32
CA SER A 230 -1.99 10.15 -3.90
C SER A 230 -1.22 8.83 -4.07
N LEU A 231 -1.28 7.93 -3.09
CA LEU A 231 -0.62 6.62 -3.15
C LEU A 231 -1.32 5.70 -4.17
N LEU A 232 -2.65 5.68 -4.15
CA LEU A 232 -3.44 4.91 -5.10
C LEU A 232 -3.23 5.38 -6.54
N SER A 233 -3.04 6.68 -6.78
CA SER A 233 -2.72 7.20 -8.12
C SER A 233 -1.41 6.64 -8.66
N ILE A 234 -0.38 6.47 -7.82
CA ILE A 234 0.87 5.82 -8.22
C ILE A 234 0.60 4.38 -8.67
N TYR A 235 -0.21 3.64 -7.90
CA TYR A 235 -0.57 2.27 -8.21
C TYR A 235 -1.35 2.14 -9.55
N ILE A 236 -2.39 2.96 -9.74
CA ILE A 236 -3.26 2.90 -10.92
C ILE A 236 -2.52 3.36 -12.19
N SER A 237 -1.73 4.43 -12.09
CA SER A 237 -1.02 5.01 -13.24
C SER A 237 -0.05 4.04 -13.91
N HIS A 238 0.57 3.14 -13.14
CA HIS A 238 1.58 2.20 -13.62
C HIS A 238 1.04 0.82 -14.01
N ARG A 239 -0.27 0.63 -14.01
CA ARG A 239 -0.90 -0.66 -14.32
C ARG A 239 -1.87 -0.57 -15.48
N ARG A 240 -1.97 -1.67 -16.22
CA ARG A 240 -3.11 -1.90 -17.11
C ARG A 240 -4.32 -2.32 -16.27
N TYR A 241 -5.50 -2.13 -16.82
CA TYR A 241 -6.76 -2.47 -16.12
C TYR A 241 -6.85 -3.97 -15.77
N ASP A 242 -6.17 -4.85 -16.51
CA ASP A 242 -6.13 -6.30 -16.29
C ASP A 242 -5.00 -6.76 -15.34
N GLU A 243 -4.19 -5.82 -14.85
CA GLU A 243 -3.08 -6.06 -13.91
C GLU A 243 -3.35 -5.49 -12.51
N MET A 244 -4.51 -4.85 -12.34
CA MET A 244 -4.94 -4.33 -11.05
C MET A 244 -5.42 -5.48 -10.16
N ASP A 245 -5.02 -5.41 -8.91
CA ASP A 245 -5.33 -6.37 -7.87
C ASP A 245 -6.72 -6.09 -7.30
N ASP A 246 -7.53 -7.14 -7.19
CA ASP A 246 -8.92 -7.02 -6.82
C ASP A 246 -9.10 -6.44 -5.41
N GLU A 247 -8.24 -6.78 -4.45
CA GLU A 247 -8.40 -6.33 -3.06
C GLU A 247 -8.08 -4.84 -2.89
N ILE A 248 -7.00 -4.38 -3.54
CA ILE A 248 -6.62 -2.96 -3.56
C ILE A 248 -7.73 -2.12 -4.20
N MET A 249 -8.26 -2.59 -5.33
CA MET A 249 -9.32 -1.87 -6.03
C MET A 249 -10.66 -1.91 -5.28
N LEU A 250 -11.02 -3.03 -4.65
CA LEU A 250 -12.20 -3.10 -3.77
C LEU A 250 -12.06 -2.16 -2.55
N GLN A 251 -10.86 -2.00 -1.99
CA GLN A 251 -10.61 -0.97 -0.98
C GLN A 251 -10.81 0.44 -1.55
N ALA A 252 -10.34 0.71 -2.76
CA ALA A 252 -10.54 2.00 -3.44
C ALA A 252 -12.02 2.32 -3.64
N LEU A 253 -12.83 1.36 -4.10
CA LEU A 253 -14.27 1.53 -4.25
C LEU A 253 -14.95 1.83 -2.90
N ARG A 254 -14.56 1.15 -1.82
CA ARG A 254 -15.10 1.41 -0.48
C ARG A 254 -14.76 2.82 0.05
N LYS A 255 -13.57 3.34 -0.29
CA LYS A 255 -13.07 4.62 0.22
C LYS A 255 -13.40 5.84 -0.64
N ILE A 256 -13.45 5.67 -1.96
CA ILE A 256 -13.63 6.76 -2.94
C ILE A 256 -15.03 6.71 -3.56
N SER A 257 -15.71 5.55 -3.56
CA SER A 257 -16.96 5.22 -4.26
C SER A 257 -16.76 4.76 -5.70
N ASN A 258 -17.83 4.24 -6.32
CA ASN A 258 -17.82 3.74 -7.69
C ASN A 258 -17.78 4.89 -8.72
N PRO A 259 -16.76 4.97 -9.60
CA PRO A 259 -16.66 6.03 -10.61
C PRO A 259 -17.75 5.97 -11.69
N ASN A 260 -18.45 4.84 -11.86
CA ASN A 260 -19.60 4.75 -12.77
C ASN A 260 -20.84 5.44 -12.20
N GLU A 261 -20.91 5.63 -10.88
CA GLU A 261 -22.04 6.28 -10.19
C GLU A 261 -21.75 7.76 -9.92
N ASP A 262 -20.55 8.08 -9.45
CA ASP A 262 -20.08 9.45 -9.21
C ASP A 262 -18.58 9.56 -9.47
N GLU A 263 -18.23 10.31 -10.51
CA GLU A 263 -16.83 10.53 -10.91
C GLU A 263 -16.17 11.69 -10.13
N ARG A 264 -16.94 12.53 -9.41
CA ARG A 264 -16.38 13.70 -8.71
C ARG A 264 -15.32 13.34 -7.67
N PRO A 265 -15.47 12.29 -6.84
CA PRO A 265 -14.42 11.87 -5.90
C PRO A 265 -13.12 11.41 -6.60
N TRP A 266 -13.22 11.03 -7.88
CA TRP A 266 -12.13 10.59 -8.73
C TRP A 266 -11.48 11.73 -9.54
N GLY A 267 -11.98 12.96 -9.47
CA GLY A 267 -11.41 14.11 -10.19
C GLY A 267 -9.99 14.51 -9.78
N PHE A 268 -9.36 13.79 -8.84
CA PHE A 268 -7.93 13.91 -8.52
C PHE A 268 -7.03 13.07 -9.44
N PHE A 269 -7.59 12.05 -10.09
CA PHE A 269 -6.85 11.16 -11.00
C PHE A 269 -6.92 11.67 -12.43
N ASP A 270 -5.95 11.30 -13.25
CA ASP A 270 -5.99 11.58 -14.68
C ASP A 270 -7.13 10.81 -15.34
N GLN A 271 -7.74 11.37 -16.41
CA GLN A 271 -8.87 10.74 -17.08
C GLN A 271 -8.52 9.33 -17.59
N SER A 272 -7.30 9.13 -18.08
CA SER A 272 -6.81 7.83 -18.53
C SER A 272 -6.80 6.78 -17.42
N ASP A 273 -6.51 7.19 -16.18
CA ASP A 273 -6.52 6.32 -15.02
C ASP A 273 -7.95 5.97 -14.60
N ILE A 274 -8.85 6.94 -14.61
CA ILE A 274 -10.28 6.70 -14.37
C ILE A 274 -10.83 5.70 -15.40
N ASP A 275 -10.47 5.87 -16.68
CA ASP A 275 -10.88 4.96 -17.75
C ASP A 275 -10.34 3.53 -17.54
N LYS A 276 -9.11 3.36 -17.02
CA LYS A 276 -8.59 2.04 -16.63
C LYS A 276 -9.43 1.43 -15.49
N VAL A 277 -9.77 2.21 -14.47
CA VAL A 277 -10.60 1.73 -13.35
C VAL A 277 -11.99 1.31 -13.84
N LYS A 278 -12.63 2.11 -14.72
CA LYS A 278 -13.91 1.75 -15.34
C LYS A 278 -13.79 0.46 -16.17
N LYS A 279 -12.69 0.27 -16.89
CA LYS A 279 -12.40 -0.99 -17.61
C LYS A 279 -12.19 -2.18 -16.68
N TRP A 280 -11.49 -2.00 -15.57
CA TRP A 280 -11.32 -3.04 -14.56
C TRP A 280 -12.68 -3.42 -13.94
N LEU A 281 -13.55 -2.45 -13.65
CA LEU A 281 -14.92 -2.70 -13.20
C LEU A 281 -15.70 -3.54 -14.21
N MET A 282 -15.69 -3.17 -15.49
CA MET A 282 -16.35 -3.92 -16.55
C MET A 282 -15.80 -5.36 -16.67
N LEU A 283 -14.48 -5.53 -16.52
CA LEU A 283 -13.85 -6.85 -16.53
C LEU A 283 -14.32 -7.72 -15.34
N ASN A 284 -14.47 -7.13 -14.16
CA ASN A 284 -14.96 -7.85 -13.00
C ASN A 284 -16.46 -8.15 -13.06
N GLU A 285 -17.29 -7.24 -13.60
CA GLU A 285 -18.69 -7.56 -13.91
C GLU A 285 -18.80 -8.74 -14.89
N LEU A 286 -17.92 -8.81 -15.89
CA LEU A 286 -17.83 -9.91 -16.83
C LEU A 286 -17.43 -11.22 -16.14
N LYS A 287 -16.43 -11.15 -15.26
CA LYS A 287 -15.95 -12.29 -14.46
C LYS A 287 -17.06 -12.85 -13.58
N ASP A 288 -17.72 -12.00 -12.81
CA ASP A 288 -18.84 -12.36 -11.93
C ASP A 288 -20.01 -12.97 -12.71
N PHE A 289 -20.31 -12.43 -13.91
CA PHE A 289 -21.37 -12.97 -14.76
C PHE A 289 -21.10 -14.42 -15.22
N PHE A 290 -19.84 -14.74 -15.50
CA PHE A 290 -19.43 -16.05 -16.00
C PHE A 290 -18.91 -16.99 -14.90
N ASP A 291 -18.95 -16.61 -13.61
CA ASP A 291 -18.39 -17.42 -12.52
C ASP A 291 -19.12 -18.78 -12.36
N GLU A 292 -20.43 -18.83 -12.64
CA GLU A 292 -21.21 -20.07 -12.66
C GLU A 292 -20.98 -20.92 -13.93
N ASP A 293 -20.25 -20.41 -14.92
CA ASP A 293 -19.96 -21.14 -16.15
C ASP A 293 -18.86 -22.17 -15.90
N MET A 294 -19.26 -23.43 -15.74
CA MET A 294 -18.42 -24.58 -15.36
C MET A 294 -17.14 -24.80 -16.20
N LYS A 295 -16.90 -24.03 -17.26
CA LYS A 295 -15.71 -24.16 -18.11
C LYS A 295 -14.86 -22.89 -18.25
N TYR A 296 -15.23 -21.73 -17.69
CA TYR A 296 -14.53 -20.43 -17.86
C TYR A 296 -14.22 -20.00 -19.33
N MET A 297 -14.57 -20.79 -20.34
CA MET A 297 -14.16 -20.57 -21.75
C MET A 297 -14.80 -19.32 -22.35
N ARG A 298 -16.06 -19.01 -22.02
CA ARG A 298 -16.74 -17.80 -22.51
C ARG A 298 -16.14 -16.54 -21.90
N PHE A 299 -15.81 -16.56 -20.61
CA PHE A 299 -15.10 -15.46 -19.97
C PHE A 299 -13.75 -15.20 -20.66
N GLU A 300 -12.91 -16.23 -20.79
CA GLU A 300 -11.60 -16.10 -21.44
C GLU A 300 -11.71 -15.67 -22.91
N TYR A 301 -12.77 -16.07 -23.60
CA TYR A 301 -13.06 -15.60 -24.95
C TYR A 301 -13.34 -14.09 -24.98
N TRP A 302 -14.33 -13.62 -24.20
CA TRP A 302 -14.75 -12.22 -24.20
C TRP A 302 -13.69 -11.29 -23.61
N LYS A 303 -12.88 -11.79 -22.66
CA LYS A 303 -11.73 -11.08 -22.08
C LYS A 303 -10.77 -10.56 -23.16
N LYS A 304 -10.54 -11.32 -24.24
CA LYS A 304 -9.68 -10.91 -25.37
C LYS A 304 -10.13 -9.60 -26.04
N TYR A 305 -11.42 -9.31 -25.98
CA TYR A 305 -12.03 -8.16 -26.64
C TYR A 305 -12.28 -6.97 -25.69
N MET A 306 -11.92 -7.08 -24.42
CA MET A 306 -12.19 -6.03 -23.41
C MET A 306 -11.56 -4.68 -23.72
N SER A 307 -10.45 -4.65 -24.48
CA SER A 307 -9.87 -3.39 -24.94
C SER A 307 -10.80 -2.57 -25.84
N SER A 308 -11.71 -3.26 -26.56
CA SER A 308 -12.66 -2.68 -27.51
C SER A 308 -14.05 -2.45 -26.93
N VAL A 309 -14.36 -3.05 -25.77
CA VAL A 309 -15.63 -2.83 -25.08
C VAL A 309 -15.70 -1.40 -24.53
N LYS A 310 -16.79 -0.71 -24.85
CA LYS A 310 -17.12 0.64 -24.39
C LYS A 310 -17.94 0.64 -23.12
N ASN A 311 -18.85 -0.32 -22.98
CA ASN A 311 -19.68 -0.47 -21.78
C ASN A 311 -20.12 -1.93 -21.57
N VAL A 312 -20.45 -2.26 -20.33
CA VAL A 312 -21.05 -3.53 -19.94
C VAL A 312 -22.38 -3.25 -19.25
N TYR A 313 -23.43 -3.95 -19.67
CA TYR A 313 -24.74 -3.88 -19.02
C TYR A 313 -25.08 -5.25 -18.43
N VAL A 314 -25.15 -5.32 -17.11
CA VAL A 314 -25.58 -6.53 -16.40
C VAL A 314 -27.05 -6.42 -16.00
N ILE A 315 -27.80 -7.48 -16.29
CA ILE A 315 -29.17 -7.68 -15.81
C ILE A 315 -29.12 -8.98 -15.01
N HIS A 316 -29.46 -8.93 -13.71
CA HIS A 316 -29.35 -10.12 -12.86
C HIS A 316 -30.58 -11.03 -12.90
N LYS A 317 -31.76 -10.51 -13.28
CA LYS A 317 -33.04 -11.22 -13.22
C LYS A 317 -33.87 -10.97 -14.50
N PRO A 318 -33.57 -11.66 -15.61
CA PRO A 318 -32.73 -12.86 -15.73
C PRO A 318 -31.25 -12.51 -15.91
N THR A 319 -30.34 -13.47 -15.67
CA THR A 319 -28.89 -13.30 -15.83
C THR A 319 -28.53 -13.11 -17.31
N VAL A 320 -28.38 -11.85 -17.71
CA VAL A 320 -28.00 -11.40 -19.05
C VAL A 320 -26.87 -10.38 -18.92
N ILE A 321 -25.87 -10.48 -19.78
CA ILE A 321 -24.83 -9.47 -19.94
C ILE A 321 -24.83 -8.96 -21.37
N ALA A 322 -24.67 -7.66 -21.54
CA ALA A 322 -24.53 -7.04 -22.84
C ALA A 322 -23.20 -6.27 -22.91
N LEU A 323 -22.39 -6.59 -23.93
CA LEU A 323 -21.11 -5.97 -24.21
C LEU A 323 -21.27 -4.97 -25.35
N ASP A 324 -21.13 -3.68 -25.08
CA ASP A 324 -21.23 -2.61 -26.08
C ASP A 324 -19.85 -2.35 -26.70
N PHE A 325 -19.72 -2.56 -28.00
CA PHE A 325 -18.50 -2.31 -28.78
C PHE A 325 -18.50 -0.96 -29.51
N GLY A 326 -19.51 -0.12 -29.28
CA GLY A 326 -19.67 1.20 -29.89
C GLY A 326 -20.52 1.20 -31.16
N ASN A 327 -20.38 0.20 -32.03
CA ASN A 327 -21.23 0.08 -33.23
C ASN A 327 -22.26 -1.06 -33.12
N PHE A 328 -21.96 -2.07 -32.30
CA PHE A 328 -22.82 -3.21 -32.07
C PHE A 328 -22.75 -3.64 -30.61
N VAL A 329 -23.73 -4.42 -30.18
CA VAL A 329 -23.83 -4.98 -28.83
C VAL A 329 -23.92 -6.50 -28.92
N VAL A 330 -23.16 -7.19 -28.08
CA VAL A 330 -23.27 -8.64 -27.91
C VAL A 330 -24.02 -8.95 -26.62
N VAL A 331 -25.07 -9.76 -26.71
CA VAL A 331 -25.87 -10.19 -25.56
C VAL A 331 -25.65 -11.68 -25.29
N GLU A 332 -25.28 -11.98 -24.06
CA GLU A 332 -24.97 -13.30 -23.52
C GLU A 332 -25.90 -13.65 -22.34
N PHE A 333 -26.11 -14.95 -22.14
CA PHE A 333 -27.05 -15.48 -21.15
C PHE A 333 -26.35 -16.45 -20.20
N GLY A 334 -26.72 -16.44 -18.92
CA GLY A 334 -26.00 -17.17 -17.88
C GLY A 334 -25.87 -18.69 -18.13
N LYS A 335 -26.95 -19.38 -18.53
CA LYS A 335 -26.99 -20.86 -18.65
C LYS A 335 -26.49 -21.43 -20.00
N GLY A 336 -25.50 -20.80 -20.61
CA GLY A 336 -25.01 -21.17 -21.94
C GLY A 336 -26.04 -20.85 -23.05
N GLY A 337 -25.73 -21.24 -24.29
CA GLY A 337 -26.62 -21.05 -25.43
C GLY A 337 -25.95 -20.33 -26.59
N ALA A 338 -26.58 -19.27 -27.09
CA ALA A 338 -26.09 -18.48 -28.20
C ALA A 338 -25.81 -17.04 -27.76
N ALA A 339 -24.77 -16.43 -28.31
CA ALA A 339 -24.56 -15.00 -28.28
C ALA A 339 -25.41 -14.34 -29.36
N TYR A 340 -26.07 -13.23 -29.03
CA TYR A 340 -26.90 -12.47 -29.94
C TYR A 340 -26.24 -11.12 -30.21
N PHE A 341 -26.13 -10.77 -31.49
CA PHE A 341 -25.51 -9.53 -31.94
C PHE A 341 -26.61 -8.58 -32.39
N TYR A 342 -26.56 -7.35 -31.87
CA TYR A 342 -27.52 -6.29 -32.11
C TYR A 342 -26.81 -5.04 -32.58
N TYR A 343 -27.47 -4.24 -33.42
CA TYR A 343 -27.05 -2.86 -33.64
C TYR A 343 -27.13 -2.10 -32.32
N ARG A 344 -26.18 -1.21 -32.06
CA ARG A 344 -26.08 -0.53 -30.77
C ARG A 344 -27.36 0.24 -30.44
N ASP A 345 -27.82 1.08 -31.35
CA ASP A 345 -28.98 1.94 -31.10
C ASP A 345 -30.25 1.10 -30.92
N GLY A 346 -30.43 0.06 -31.75
CA GLY A 346 -31.53 -0.89 -31.57
C GLY A 346 -31.51 -1.57 -30.19
N PHE A 347 -30.34 -1.99 -29.69
CA PHE A 347 -30.24 -2.54 -28.35
C PHE A 347 -30.56 -1.50 -27.27
N LEU A 348 -29.97 -0.31 -27.33
CA LEU A 348 -30.10 0.72 -26.29
C LEU A 348 -31.50 1.31 -26.22
N ASP A 349 -32.16 1.51 -27.36
CA ASP A 349 -33.44 2.20 -27.44
C ASP A 349 -34.63 1.24 -27.32
N ILE A 350 -34.46 -0.02 -27.71
CA ILE A 350 -35.57 -0.99 -27.76
C ILE A 350 -35.40 -2.10 -26.74
N LEU A 351 -34.24 -2.77 -26.68
CA LEU A 351 -34.07 -3.96 -25.83
C LEU A 351 -33.76 -3.62 -24.38
N LEU A 352 -32.76 -2.78 -24.14
CA LEU A 352 -32.34 -2.41 -22.79
C LEU A 352 -33.48 -1.81 -21.95
N PRO A 353 -34.35 -0.93 -22.48
CA PRO A 353 -35.46 -0.36 -21.72
C PRO A 353 -36.53 -1.39 -21.33
N ARG A 354 -36.63 -2.54 -22.02
CA ARG A 354 -37.57 -3.62 -21.66
C ARG A 354 -37.36 -4.12 -20.24
N ARG A 355 -36.14 -4.01 -19.70
CA ARG A 355 -35.86 -4.35 -18.29
C ARG A 355 -36.72 -3.55 -17.30
N ASN A 356 -37.16 -2.35 -17.67
CA ASN A 356 -37.98 -1.47 -16.85
C ASN A 356 -39.50 -1.62 -17.12
N ASN A 357 -39.90 -2.38 -18.14
CA ASN A 357 -41.31 -2.51 -18.51
C ASN A 357 -42.10 -3.32 -17.47
N LYS A 358 -43.36 -2.90 -17.21
CA LYS A 358 -44.26 -3.58 -16.26
C LYS A 358 -44.43 -5.07 -16.55
N GLN A 359 -44.49 -5.45 -17.83
CA GLN A 359 -44.61 -6.85 -18.24
C GLN A 359 -43.37 -7.67 -17.85
N PHE A 360 -42.17 -7.12 -18.08
CA PHE A 360 -40.91 -7.76 -17.71
C PHE A 360 -40.80 -7.91 -16.19
N GLN A 361 -41.14 -6.86 -15.44
CA GLN A 361 -41.11 -6.85 -13.98
C GLN A 361 -42.10 -7.86 -13.36
N ARG A 362 -43.29 -8.02 -13.97
CA ARG A 362 -44.32 -8.99 -13.52
C ARG A 362 -44.04 -10.43 -13.91
N THR A 363 -43.22 -10.68 -14.93
CA THR A 363 -42.95 -12.03 -15.40
C THR A 363 -42.11 -12.78 -14.38
N ARG A 364 -42.61 -13.89 -13.82
CA ARG A 364 -41.84 -14.70 -12.86
C ARG A 364 -40.95 -15.75 -13.51
N ASN A 365 -41.31 -16.23 -14.71
CA ASN A 365 -40.54 -17.24 -15.42
C ASN A 365 -39.26 -16.65 -16.01
N ARG A 366 -38.10 -17.22 -15.65
CA ARG A 366 -36.78 -16.77 -16.10
C ARG A 366 -36.62 -16.85 -17.62
N ASP A 367 -36.98 -17.97 -18.24
CA ASP A 367 -36.82 -18.17 -19.69
C ASP A 367 -37.68 -17.19 -20.48
N ARG A 368 -38.90 -16.91 -19.99
CA ARG A 368 -39.77 -15.88 -20.56
C ARG A 368 -39.20 -14.47 -20.35
N LYS A 369 -38.47 -14.21 -19.27
CA LYS A 369 -37.75 -12.94 -19.14
C LYS A 369 -36.58 -12.85 -20.12
N GLU A 370 -35.84 -13.94 -20.31
CA GLU A 370 -34.72 -13.98 -21.25
C GLU A 370 -35.19 -13.77 -22.69
N SER A 371 -36.38 -14.27 -23.05
CA SER A 371 -36.92 -14.09 -24.41
C SER A 371 -37.13 -12.63 -24.80
N PHE A 372 -37.31 -11.70 -23.85
CA PHE A 372 -37.37 -10.27 -24.16
C PHE A 372 -36.08 -9.71 -24.75
N PHE A 373 -34.95 -10.39 -24.54
CA PHE A 373 -33.62 -10.05 -25.03
C PHE A 373 -33.11 -11.00 -26.13
N LYS A 374 -33.96 -11.92 -26.63
CA LYS A 374 -33.64 -12.85 -27.72
C LYS A 374 -34.40 -12.49 -29.00
N GLU A 375 -34.72 -11.20 -29.15
CA GLU A 375 -35.43 -10.70 -30.33
C GLU A 375 -34.59 -10.94 -31.58
N LYS A 376 -35.22 -11.41 -32.65
CA LYS A 376 -34.56 -11.69 -33.93
C LYS A 376 -35.23 -10.97 -35.09
N ASP A 377 -36.19 -10.11 -34.77
CA ASP A 377 -36.86 -9.35 -35.79
C ASP A 377 -35.82 -8.49 -36.53
N HIS A 378 -35.58 -8.86 -37.79
CA HIS A 378 -34.68 -8.15 -38.69
C HIS A 378 -35.30 -6.83 -39.17
N TYR A 379 -36.60 -6.66 -38.97
CA TYR A 379 -37.28 -5.43 -39.33
C TYR A 379 -36.97 -4.32 -38.33
N GLU A 380 -36.89 -3.13 -38.89
CA GLU A 380 -36.87 -1.87 -38.19
C GLU A 380 -38.05 -1.77 -37.21
N TYR A 381 -37.84 -2.11 -35.93
CA TYR A 381 -38.83 -1.79 -34.91
C TYR A 381 -38.81 -0.27 -34.76
N GLN A 382 -39.79 0.42 -35.37
CA GLN A 382 -39.87 1.88 -35.45
C GLN A 382 -38.78 2.56 -36.30
N GLY A 383 -38.29 1.94 -37.38
CA GLY A 383 -37.29 2.57 -38.26
C GLY A 383 -35.82 2.28 -37.91
N VAL A 384 -35.55 1.53 -36.82
CA VAL A 384 -34.20 1.29 -36.32
C VAL A 384 -33.77 -0.16 -36.51
N PRO A 385 -32.66 -0.45 -37.19
CA PRO A 385 -32.16 -1.81 -37.34
C PRO A 385 -31.81 -2.38 -35.97
N LEU A 386 -32.29 -3.60 -35.68
CA LEU A 386 -32.18 -4.20 -34.36
C LEU A 386 -31.19 -5.37 -34.32
N TYR A 387 -31.51 -6.45 -35.03
CA TYR A 387 -30.78 -7.71 -34.94
C TYR A 387 -29.80 -7.91 -36.09
N ILE A 388 -28.60 -8.39 -35.76
CA ILE A 388 -27.52 -8.69 -36.73
C ILE A 388 -27.41 -10.20 -36.93
N ASN A 389 -27.03 -10.93 -35.87
CA ASN A 389 -26.74 -12.36 -35.98
C ASN A 389 -26.87 -13.11 -34.64
N ARG A 390 -26.94 -14.43 -34.69
CA ARG A 390 -26.96 -15.35 -33.54
C ARG A 390 -25.92 -16.43 -33.75
N LEU A 391 -24.95 -16.49 -32.85
CA LEU A 391 -23.89 -17.48 -32.89
C LEU A 391 -24.01 -18.44 -31.70
N ILE A 392 -23.97 -19.75 -31.97
CA ILE A 392 -24.17 -20.80 -30.95
C ILE A 392 -22.79 -21.27 -30.45
N HIS A 393 -22.64 -21.46 -29.14
CA HIS A 393 -21.44 -22.00 -28.50
C HIS A 393 -21.33 -23.54 -28.65
N ARG A 394 -21.12 -24.03 -29.88
CA ARG A 394 -20.95 -25.46 -30.19
C ARG A 394 -19.80 -25.69 -31.16
N GLY A 395 -19.05 -26.77 -30.94
CA GLY A 395 -17.89 -27.13 -31.77
C GLY A 395 -16.77 -26.10 -31.66
N ASN A 396 -16.13 -25.76 -32.78
CA ASN A 396 -15.10 -24.72 -32.87
C ASN A 396 -15.73 -23.31 -32.94
N TRP A 397 -16.58 -23.00 -31.96
CA TRP A 397 -17.36 -21.76 -31.96
C TRP A 397 -16.47 -20.53 -31.81
N GLU A 398 -15.34 -20.63 -31.11
CA GLU A 398 -14.38 -19.53 -30.92
C GLU A 398 -13.87 -19.04 -32.28
N PHE A 399 -13.46 -19.95 -33.16
CA PHE A 399 -13.00 -19.61 -34.51
C PHE A 399 -14.10 -18.97 -35.37
N LYS A 400 -15.34 -19.41 -35.18
CA LYS A 400 -16.48 -18.77 -35.84
C LYS A 400 -16.65 -17.34 -35.32
N PHE A 401 -16.71 -17.16 -34.00
CA PHE A 401 -16.88 -15.84 -33.40
C PHE A 401 -15.72 -14.91 -33.77
N ASP A 402 -14.48 -15.38 -33.82
CA ASP A 402 -13.31 -14.57 -34.19
C ASP A 402 -13.45 -13.95 -35.59
N ARG A 403 -14.04 -14.67 -36.54
CA ARG A 403 -14.30 -14.17 -37.89
C ARG A 403 -15.36 -13.07 -37.87
N TYR A 404 -16.48 -13.30 -37.18
CA TYR A 404 -17.53 -12.28 -37.04
C TYR A 404 -17.04 -11.05 -36.29
N MET A 405 -16.32 -11.22 -35.19
CA MET A 405 -15.77 -10.12 -34.40
C MET A 405 -14.77 -9.30 -35.20
N ARG A 406 -13.93 -9.91 -36.03
CA ARG A 406 -12.99 -9.18 -36.91
C ARG A 406 -13.73 -8.26 -37.88
N GLU A 407 -14.77 -8.77 -38.53
CA GLU A 407 -15.58 -8.01 -39.48
C GLU A 407 -16.42 -6.93 -38.77
N PHE A 408 -17.00 -7.23 -37.61
CA PHE A 408 -17.82 -6.27 -36.89
C PHE A 408 -16.99 -5.14 -36.29
N LEU A 409 -15.79 -5.44 -35.78
CA LEU A 409 -14.87 -4.42 -35.28
C LEU A 409 -14.26 -3.57 -36.39
N SER A 410 -14.17 -4.08 -37.63
CA SER A 410 -13.76 -3.29 -38.80
C SER A 410 -14.90 -2.45 -39.41
N GLY A 411 -16.12 -2.57 -38.88
CA GLY A 411 -17.31 -1.84 -39.32
C GLY A 411 -18.20 -2.60 -40.31
N ASN A 412 -17.81 -3.80 -40.75
CA ASN A 412 -18.61 -4.65 -41.63
C ASN A 412 -19.67 -5.45 -40.85
N ILE A 413 -20.67 -4.74 -40.31
CA ILE A 413 -21.74 -5.32 -39.49
C ILE A 413 -22.65 -6.27 -40.30
N SER A 414 -22.70 -6.12 -41.62
CA SER A 414 -23.49 -6.96 -42.53
C SER A 414 -22.84 -8.30 -42.87
N TYR A 415 -21.67 -8.62 -42.33
CA TYR A 415 -20.98 -9.88 -42.63
C TYR A 415 -21.82 -11.12 -42.30
N GLN A 416 -21.87 -12.06 -43.25
CA GLN A 416 -22.50 -13.37 -43.12
C GLN A 416 -21.55 -14.43 -43.69
N GLU A 417 -21.52 -15.61 -43.05
CA GLU A 417 -20.70 -16.76 -43.44
C GLU A 417 -21.49 -17.78 -44.27
#